data_AF-A0A4Q9LGY9-F1
#
_entry.id   AF-A0A4Q9LGY9-F1
#
_cell.length_a   1.000
_cell.length_b   1.000
_cell.length_c   1.000
_cell.angle_alpha   90.00
_cell.angle_beta   90.00
_cell.angle_gamma   90.00
#
_symmetry.space_group_name_H-M   'P 1'
#
loop_
_entity.id
_entity.type
_entity.pdbx_description
1 polymer ?
#
loop_
_entity_poly.entity_id
_entity_poly.type
_entity_poly.pdbx_seq_one_letter_code
_entity_poly.pdbx_strand_id
1 'polypeptide(L)'
;MKYSKLNIFYFLCILFAISVVSYEIIFMKKYINDLSNSTEIFQESEILKKLYERNEKSFKTKQIYTTEKYIALLWLQIYEILTCLGISLIFISKKARKIIFDKLNQNNTTEIPFLTLKKSEISYFTLFGILIFTFKIIKYLLFSCKIGFDAFDFRSQINNLIRVIIFISYTGSFLASLFLKFYKRKYFYITIIAFGLFIYFSISFKEMGDPTIAGYERIDPTTLDIQIQEAITKCELGNDIFVKRTGSFFTNAFFAINFVTKRIILDGEIFKGKYSTQGILSHELGHAMDGRNILFAKITLEILSFVFILFFVDCLVSKYFVDENVSRDCSSAVLFLFYLSYFHVCLKPMNNILSQIFEFRADSFAKSLSQHIPLANSLFLISFTKEPFVSSKLYSALLYTHPSIYDRLKKFD
;
A
#
# COMPACT_ATOMS: atom_id res chain seq x y z
N MET A 1 30.55 19.93 10.48
CA MET A 1 30.83 18.56 9.95
C MET A 1 29.72 17.52 10.15
N LYS A 2 28.89 17.53 11.22
CA LYS A 2 27.80 16.52 11.37
C LYS A 2 26.56 16.75 10.48
N TYR A 3 26.36 17.96 9.96
CA TYR A 3 25.22 18.33 9.10
C TYR A 3 25.19 17.64 7.72
N SER A 4 26.35 17.25 7.15
CA SER A 4 26.35 16.69 5.79
C SER A 4 25.92 15.23 5.76
N LYS A 5 26.24 14.42 6.77
CA LYS A 5 26.02 12.96 6.72
C LYS A 5 24.54 12.55 6.64
N LEU A 6 23.66 13.21 7.40
CA LEU A 6 22.23 12.89 7.38
C LEU A 6 21.57 13.32 6.06
N ASN A 7 21.91 14.51 5.57
CA ASN A 7 21.42 14.99 4.28
C ASN A 7 21.90 14.08 3.15
N ILE A 8 23.18 13.69 3.16
CA ILE A 8 23.74 12.73 2.21
C ILE A 8 22.99 11.40 2.26
N PHE A 9 22.75 10.85 3.46
CA PHE A 9 21.98 9.61 3.60
C PHE A 9 20.57 9.73 3.01
N TYR A 10 19.86 10.82 3.32
CA TYR A 10 18.52 11.06 2.77
C TYR A 10 18.52 11.15 1.22
N PHE A 11 19.47 11.90 0.65
CA PHE A 11 19.63 11.98 -0.80
C PHE A 11 19.99 10.63 -1.43
N LEU A 12 20.83 9.83 -0.78
CA LEU A 12 21.16 8.48 -1.23
C LEU A 12 19.94 7.56 -1.22
N CYS A 13 19.08 7.62 -0.19
CA CYS A 13 17.83 6.86 -0.15
C CYS A 13 16.90 7.21 -1.31
N ILE A 14 16.76 8.50 -1.63
CA ILE A 14 15.93 8.96 -2.75
C ILE A 14 16.53 8.55 -4.09
N LEU A 15 17.84 8.73 -4.26
CA LEU A 15 18.52 8.33 -5.48
C LEU A 15 18.36 6.83 -5.71
N PHE A 16 18.55 6.02 -4.67
CA PHE A 16 18.32 4.58 -4.71
C PHE A 16 16.88 4.25 -5.11
N ALA A 17 15.87 4.89 -4.51
CA ALA A 17 14.48 4.67 -4.86
C ALA A 17 14.18 5.01 -6.34
N ILE A 18 14.68 6.14 -6.84
CA ILE A 18 14.55 6.51 -8.26
C ILE A 18 15.25 5.49 -9.15
N SER A 19 16.45 5.03 -8.78
CA SER A 19 17.21 4.03 -9.54
C SER A 19 16.48 2.70 -9.63
N VAL A 20 15.86 2.23 -8.54
CA VAL A 20 15.06 0.99 -8.52
C VAL A 20 13.86 1.09 -9.46
N VAL A 21 13.09 2.19 -9.36
CA VAL A 21 11.90 2.38 -10.22
C VAL A 21 12.31 2.57 -11.70
N SER A 22 13.40 3.30 -11.96
CA SER A 22 13.92 3.50 -13.32
C SER A 22 14.42 2.19 -13.95
N TYR A 23 15.07 1.34 -13.15
CA TYR A 23 15.48 0.01 -13.58
C TYR A 23 14.26 -0.85 -13.97
N GLU A 24 13.18 -0.79 -13.19
CA GLU A 24 11.95 -1.50 -13.51
C GLU A 24 11.31 -1.01 -14.81
N ILE A 25 11.33 0.30 -15.08
CA ILE A 25 10.84 0.84 -16.37
C ILE A 25 11.62 0.26 -17.55
N ILE A 26 12.95 0.18 -17.43
CA ILE A 26 13.81 -0.39 -18.47
C ILE A 26 13.51 -1.88 -18.64
N PHE A 27 13.36 -2.61 -17.53
CA PHE A 27 13.01 -4.02 -17.53
C PHE A 27 11.66 -4.26 -18.23
N MET A 28 10.63 -3.47 -17.92
CA MET A 28 9.30 -3.58 -18.53
C MET A 28 9.31 -3.29 -20.03
N LYS A 29 10.09 -2.29 -20.48
CA LYS A 29 10.26 -2.02 -21.91
C LYS A 29 10.95 -3.18 -22.64
N LYS A 30 11.96 -3.78 -22.01
CA LYS A 30 12.60 -4.99 -22.53
C LYS A 30 11.60 -6.15 -22.61
N TYR A 31 10.79 -6.35 -21.57
CA TYR A 31 9.76 -7.39 -21.56
C TYR A 31 8.74 -7.23 -22.71
N ILE A 32 8.26 -6.02 -23.00
CA ILE A 32 7.39 -5.75 -24.16
C ILE A 32 8.08 -6.11 -25.49
N ASN A 33 9.35 -5.75 -25.63
CA ASN A 33 10.13 -6.08 -26.83
C ASN A 33 10.30 -7.60 -26.98
N ASP A 34 10.56 -8.30 -25.88
CA ASP A 34 10.71 -9.75 -25.86
C ASP A 34 9.37 -10.42 -26.24
N LEU A 35 8.24 -9.98 -25.68
CA LEU A 35 6.89 -10.43 -26.06
C LEU A 35 6.57 -10.28 -27.56
N SER A 36 7.12 -9.25 -28.18
CA SER A 36 6.87 -8.92 -29.58
C SER A 36 7.74 -9.74 -30.55
N ASN A 37 8.97 -10.07 -30.14
CA ASN A 37 10.00 -10.61 -31.04
C ASN A 37 10.41 -12.05 -30.77
N SER A 38 10.08 -12.61 -29.61
CA SER A 38 10.54 -13.96 -29.22
C SER A 38 9.41 -14.99 -29.15
N THR A 39 9.75 -16.22 -29.52
CA THR A 39 8.87 -17.40 -29.47
C THR A 39 9.09 -18.25 -28.22
N GLU A 40 10.13 -17.99 -27.43
CA GLU A 40 10.60 -18.86 -26.34
C GLU A 40 10.47 -18.24 -24.95
N ILE A 41 9.45 -17.41 -24.75
CA ILE A 41 9.18 -16.85 -23.43
C ILE A 41 8.50 -17.97 -22.64
N PHE A 42 9.13 -18.42 -21.54
CA PHE A 42 8.61 -19.41 -20.58
C PHE A 42 8.87 -20.91 -20.86
N GLN A 43 10.10 -21.29 -21.21
CA GLN A 43 10.49 -22.71 -21.34
C GLN A 43 10.81 -23.44 -20.03
N GLU A 44 10.89 -22.72 -18.91
CA GLU A 44 11.39 -23.28 -17.64
C GLU A 44 10.37 -24.16 -16.90
N SER A 45 9.11 -24.23 -17.36
CA SER A 45 8.02 -24.93 -16.68
C SER A 45 7.04 -25.55 -17.67
N GLU A 46 6.61 -26.79 -17.40
CA GLU A 46 5.68 -27.53 -18.25
C GLU A 46 4.27 -26.93 -18.18
N ILE A 47 3.80 -26.58 -16.98
CA ILE A 47 2.52 -25.88 -16.79
C ILE A 47 2.51 -24.54 -17.51
N LEU A 48 3.58 -23.74 -17.37
CA LEU A 48 3.68 -22.44 -18.03
C LEU A 48 3.65 -22.57 -19.55
N LYS A 49 4.44 -23.51 -20.10
CA LYS A 49 4.48 -23.76 -21.53
C LYS A 49 3.09 -24.10 -22.07
N LYS A 50 2.38 -25.04 -21.42
CA LYS A 50 1.02 -25.42 -21.83
C LYS A 50 0.02 -24.26 -21.76
N LEU A 51 0.06 -23.46 -20.69
CA LEU A 51 -0.85 -22.31 -20.51
C LEU A 51 -0.59 -21.22 -21.55
N TYR A 52 0.68 -20.95 -21.83
CA TYR A 52 1.10 -19.97 -22.82
C TYR A 52 0.74 -20.41 -24.24
N GLU A 53 1.11 -21.63 -24.65
CA GLU A 53 0.80 -22.17 -25.99
C GLU A 53 -0.70 -22.15 -26.29
N ARG A 54 -1.54 -22.45 -25.27
CA ARG A 54 -3.00 -22.41 -25.41
C ARG A 54 -3.57 -20.99 -25.64
N ASN A 55 -2.86 -19.94 -25.20
CA ASN A 55 -3.39 -18.58 -25.15
C ASN A 55 -2.48 -17.53 -25.81
N GLU A 56 -1.45 -17.95 -26.55
CA GLU A 56 -0.31 -17.12 -26.97
C GLU A 56 -0.73 -15.74 -27.50
N LYS A 57 -1.62 -15.72 -28.50
CA LYS A 57 -2.07 -14.48 -29.15
C LYS A 57 -2.75 -13.53 -28.16
N SER A 58 -3.66 -14.06 -27.32
CA SER A 58 -4.37 -13.23 -26.34
C SER A 58 -3.44 -12.76 -25.22
N PHE A 59 -2.53 -13.63 -24.78
CA PHE A 59 -1.54 -13.32 -23.77
C PHE A 59 -0.64 -12.17 -24.22
N LYS A 60 -0.01 -12.27 -25.41
CA LYS A 60 0.88 -11.23 -25.95
C LYS A 60 0.20 -9.87 -26.01
N THR A 61 -0.96 -9.78 -26.68
CA THR A 61 -1.67 -8.50 -26.84
C THR A 61 -2.05 -7.88 -25.50
N LYS A 62 -2.58 -8.68 -24.57
CA LYS A 62 -3.03 -8.17 -23.26
C LYS A 62 -1.88 -7.83 -22.33
N GLN A 63 -0.78 -8.60 -22.36
CA GLN A 63 0.41 -8.31 -21.56
C GLN A 63 1.14 -7.06 -22.06
N ILE A 64 1.22 -6.82 -23.37
CA ILE A 64 1.77 -5.57 -23.90
C ILE A 64 0.97 -4.39 -23.35
N TYR A 65 -0.36 -4.40 -23.53
CA TYR A 65 -1.24 -3.33 -23.04
C TYR A 65 -1.15 -3.13 -21.51
N THR A 66 -1.18 -4.22 -20.74
CA THR A 66 -1.08 -4.16 -19.27
C THR A 66 0.28 -3.62 -18.83
N THR A 67 1.35 -4.01 -19.49
CA THR A 67 2.71 -3.56 -19.19
C THR A 67 2.92 -2.09 -19.54
N GLU A 68 2.35 -1.61 -20.65
CA GLU A 68 2.39 -0.18 -21.00
C GLU A 68 1.69 0.68 -19.94
N LYS A 69 0.49 0.26 -19.50
CA LYS A 69 -0.22 0.91 -18.39
C LYS A 69 0.61 0.88 -17.11
N TYR A 70 1.28 -0.24 -16.83
CA TYR A 70 2.16 -0.36 -15.68
C TYR A 70 3.39 0.57 -15.75
N ILE A 71 4.00 0.73 -16.92
CA ILE A 71 5.10 1.71 -17.12
C ILE A 71 4.62 3.14 -16.79
N ALA A 72 3.39 3.51 -17.16
CA ALA A 72 2.83 4.80 -16.78
C ALA A 72 2.68 4.96 -15.25
N LEU A 73 2.32 3.89 -14.54
CA LEU A 73 2.29 3.85 -13.07
C LEU A 73 3.68 3.98 -12.44
N LEU A 74 4.72 3.40 -13.04
CA LEU A 74 6.10 3.58 -12.56
C LEU A 74 6.58 5.02 -12.71
N TRP A 75 6.24 5.70 -13.81
CA TRP A 75 6.52 7.13 -13.97
C TRP A 75 5.81 7.99 -12.93
N LEU A 76 4.57 7.62 -12.60
CA LEU A 76 3.83 8.25 -11.51
C LEU A 76 4.54 8.08 -10.16
N GLN A 77 5.10 6.90 -9.88
CA GLN A 77 5.89 6.67 -8.66
C GLN A 77 7.16 7.54 -8.61
N ILE A 78 7.88 7.69 -9.74
CA ILE A 78 9.03 8.60 -9.82
C ILE A 78 8.60 10.03 -9.46
N TYR A 79 7.47 10.49 -10.01
CA TYR A 79 6.92 11.80 -9.68
C TYR A 79 6.59 11.95 -8.18
N GLU A 80 6.02 10.92 -7.55
CA GLU A 80 5.73 10.91 -6.10
C GLU A 80 7.01 10.98 -5.25
N ILE A 81 8.08 10.28 -5.66
CA ILE A 81 9.38 10.32 -4.99
C ILE A 81 10.02 11.72 -5.12
N LEU A 82 9.98 12.32 -6.31
CA LEU A 82 10.51 13.68 -6.53
C LEU A 82 9.72 14.74 -5.76
N THR A 83 8.40 14.56 -5.65
CA THR A 83 7.53 15.41 -4.84
C THR A 83 7.88 15.32 -3.36
N CYS A 84 8.08 14.11 -2.84
CA CYS A 84 8.56 13.87 -1.48
C CYS A 84 9.87 14.63 -1.22
N LEU A 85 10.82 14.56 -2.15
CA LEU A 85 12.09 15.28 -2.07
C LEU A 85 11.85 16.81 -2.02
N GLY A 86 11.00 17.34 -2.89
CA GLY A 86 10.71 18.77 -2.93
C GLY A 86 10.13 19.28 -1.61
N ILE A 87 9.13 18.57 -1.07
CA ILE A 87 8.49 18.94 0.21
C ILE A 87 9.48 18.79 1.36
N SER A 88 10.24 17.70 1.42
CA SER A 88 11.19 17.50 2.52
C SER A 88 12.26 18.58 2.56
N LEU A 89 12.75 19.05 1.41
CA LEU A 89 13.77 20.09 1.36
C LEU A 89 13.26 21.42 1.90
N ILE A 90 11.98 21.74 1.67
CA ILE A 90 11.31 22.90 2.27
C ILE A 90 11.40 22.82 3.80
N PHE A 91 11.12 21.65 4.37
CA PHE A 91 11.09 21.49 5.82
C PHE A 91 12.42 21.11 6.47
N ILE A 92 13.41 20.57 5.74
CA ILE A 92 14.74 20.22 6.27
C ILE A 92 15.69 21.43 6.20
N SER A 93 15.60 22.24 5.15
CA SER A 93 16.48 23.40 4.96
C SER A 93 16.08 24.55 5.86
N LYS A 94 16.92 24.89 6.85
CA LYS A 94 16.71 26.06 7.73
C LYS A 94 16.51 27.36 6.93
N LYS A 95 17.24 27.53 5.82
CA LYS A 95 17.12 28.71 4.95
C LYS A 95 15.78 28.74 4.23
N ALA A 96 15.33 27.61 3.67
CA ALA A 96 14.04 27.54 2.98
C ALA A 96 12.88 27.75 3.95
N ARG A 97 12.92 27.09 5.12
CA ARG A 97 11.95 27.30 6.19
C ARG A 97 11.84 28.77 6.54
N LYS A 98 12.97 29.42 6.85
CA LYS A 98 12.97 30.84 7.26
C LYS A 98 12.35 31.74 6.19
N ILE A 99 12.72 31.59 4.92
CA ILE A 99 12.15 32.39 3.82
C ILE A 99 10.64 32.22 3.72
N ILE A 100 10.15 30.98 3.82
CA ILE A 100 8.71 30.69 3.68
C ILE A 100 7.94 31.18 4.91
N PHE A 101 8.46 30.95 6.13
CA PHE A 101 7.79 31.36 7.36
C PHE A 101 7.85 32.84 7.62
N ASP A 102 8.93 33.53 7.27
CA ASP A 102 9.01 34.99 7.33
C ASP A 102 7.91 35.60 6.45
N LYS A 103 7.68 35.04 5.26
CA LYS A 103 6.64 35.50 4.33
C LYS A 103 5.21 35.14 4.79
N LEU A 104 5.01 33.97 5.39
CA LEU A 104 3.72 33.58 5.97
C LEU A 104 3.38 34.42 7.22
N ASN A 105 4.37 34.79 8.02
CA ASN A 105 4.19 35.57 9.24
C ASN A 105 4.07 37.08 8.98
N GLN A 106 4.59 37.59 7.85
CA GLN A 106 4.43 38.98 7.42
C GLN A 106 2.96 39.40 7.22
N ASN A 107 2.08 38.45 6.87
CA ASN A 107 0.66 38.73 6.73
C ASN A 107 -0.04 38.53 8.09
N ASN A 108 -0.59 39.61 8.63
CA ASN A 108 -1.40 39.63 9.87
C ASN A 108 -2.78 38.97 9.72
N THR A 109 -2.91 37.91 8.93
CA THR A 109 -4.17 37.19 8.78
C THR A 109 -4.26 36.10 9.85
N THR A 110 -5.08 36.36 10.87
CA THR A 110 -5.46 35.55 12.05
C THR A 110 -4.66 35.80 13.35
N GLU A 111 -5.32 36.52 14.27
CA GLU A 111 -4.95 36.71 15.69
C GLU A 111 -5.58 35.67 16.62
N ILE A 112 -6.16 34.59 16.10
CA ILE A 112 -6.93 33.66 16.94
C ILE A 112 -6.02 32.50 17.36
N PRO A 113 -5.41 32.51 18.56
CA PRO A 113 -4.85 31.29 19.13
C PRO A 113 -5.96 30.24 19.21
N PHE A 114 -5.74 29.08 18.59
CA PHE A 114 -6.65 27.95 18.74
C PHE A 114 -6.19 27.13 19.95
N LEU A 115 -6.93 27.26 21.05
CA LEU A 115 -6.61 26.62 22.34
C LEU A 115 -5.18 26.99 22.80
N THR A 116 -4.24 26.05 22.80
CA THR A 116 -2.85 26.24 23.26
C THR A 116 -1.86 26.50 22.13
N LEU A 117 -2.28 26.49 20.86
CA LEU A 117 -1.39 26.60 19.70
C LEU A 117 -1.13 28.06 19.32
N LYS A 118 0.13 28.37 19.03
CA LYS A 118 0.56 29.69 18.52
C LYS A 118 0.22 29.85 17.04
N LYS A 119 0.08 31.10 16.58
CA LYS A 119 -0.13 31.44 15.15
C LYS A 119 0.92 30.78 14.24
N SER A 120 2.18 30.82 14.63
CA SER A 120 3.29 30.20 13.88
C SER A 120 3.11 28.69 13.70
N GLU A 121 2.54 28.01 14.70
CA GLU A 121 2.29 26.56 14.68
C GLU A 121 1.12 26.22 13.76
N ILE A 122 0.05 27.02 13.79
CA ILE A 122 -1.09 26.88 12.87
C ILE A 122 -0.61 27.07 11.42
N SER A 123 0.13 28.15 11.14
CA SER A 123 0.72 28.39 9.81
C SER A 123 1.63 27.24 9.36
N TYR A 124 2.36 26.61 10.29
CA TYR A 124 3.23 25.47 10.02
C TYR A 124 2.45 24.24 9.53
N PHE A 125 1.35 23.89 10.21
CA PHE A 125 0.46 22.81 9.77
C PHE A 125 -0.28 23.15 8.47
N THR A 126 -0.76 24.40 8.32
CA THR A 126 -1.46 24.84 7.11
C THR A 126 -0.55 24.76 5.87
N LEU A 127 0.71 25.18 5.98
CA LEU A 127 1.68 25.06 4.88
C LEU A 127 1.86 23.59 4.46
N PHE A 128 2.04 22.70 5.42
CA PHE A 128 2.17 21.27 5.16
C PHE A 128 0.94 20.71 4.42
N GLY A 129 -0.26 21.06 4.89
CA GLY A 129 -1.52 20.66 4.26
C GLY A 129 -1.66 21.19 2.82
N ILE A 130 -1.33 22.46 2.58
CA ILE A 130 -1.37 23.09 1.25
C ILE A 130 -0.40 22.39 0.30
N LEU A 131 0.84 22.14 0.73
CA LEU A 131 1.83 21.46 -0.11
C LEU A 131 1.33 20.07 -0.53
N ILE A 132 0.88 19.24 0.43
CA ILE A 132 0.32 17.92 0.10
C ILE A 132 -0.86 18.03 -0.86
N PHE A 133 -1.75 19.01 -0.66
CA PHE A 133 -2.89 19.23 -1.53
C PHE A 133 -2.50 19.56 -2.96
N THR A 134 -1.65 20.58 -3.12
CA THR A 134 -1.18 21.05 -4.43
C THR A 134 -0.53 19.91 -5.19
N PHE A 135 0.31 19.11 -4.53
CA PHE A 135 0.96 17.99 -5.18
C PHE A 135 -0.02 16.86 -5.55
N LYS A 136 -1.02 16.56 -4.72
CA LYS A 136 -2.06 15.59 -5.09
C LYS A 136 -2.88 16.05 -6.30
N ILE A 137 -3.15 17.35 -6.42
CA ILE A 137 -3.81 17.93 -7.60
C ILE A 137 -2.93 17.83 -8.84
N ILE A 138 -1.66 18.23 -8.75
CA ILE A 138 -0.74 18.14 -9.91
C ILE A 138 -0.60 16.69 -10.37
N LYS A 139 -0.46 15.76 -9.41
CA LYS A 139 -0.45 14.32 -9.68
C LYS A 139 -1.68 13.89 -10.48
N TYR A 140 -2.86 14.34 -10.05
CA TYR A 140 -4.11 14.06 -10.74
C TYR A 140 -4.08 14.63 -12.17
N LEU A 141 -3.76 15.92 -12.34
CA LEU A 141 -3.77 16.58 -13.65
C LEU A 141 -2.80 15.97 -14.66
N LEU A 142 -1.62 15.53 -14.20
CA LEU A 142 -0.58 14.96 -15.08
C LEU A 142 -0.87 13.52 -15.51
N PHE A 143 -1.54 12.73 -14.66
CA PHE A 143 -1.60 11.27 -14.83
C PHE A 143 -3.02 10.69 -14.97
N SER A 144 -4.08 11.47 -14.74
CA SER A 144 -5.48 11.01 -14.90
C SER A 144 -5.78 10.48 -16.31
N CYS A 145 -5.31 11.20 -17.35
CA CYS A 145 -5.62 10.86 -18.75
C CYS A 145 -4.80 9.69 -19.31
N LYS A 146 -3.60 9.40 -18.76
CA LYS A 146 -2.67 8.38 -19.31
C LYS A 146 -2.89 6.97 -18.76
N ILE A 147 -3.48 6.83 -17.57
CA ILE A 147 -3.60 5.53 -16.88
C ILE A 147 -4.94 4.83 -17.24
N GLY A 148 -5.79 5.46 -18.07
CA GLY A 148 -7.10 4.93 -18.40
C GLY A 148 -7.98 4.84 -17.16
N PHE A 149 -7.91 5.85 -16.30
CA PHE A 149 -8.88 6.06 -15.23
C PHE A 149 -10.17 6.60 -15.85
N ASP A 150 -10.84 5.77 -16.64
CA ASP A 150 -12.17 6.07 -17.14
C ASP A 150 -13.09 6.34 -15.93
N ALA A 151 -13.72 7.51 -15.93
CA ALA A 151 -14.71 7.95 -14.93
C ALA A 151 -14.19 8.09 -13.47
N PHE A 152 -13.04 8.72 -13.26
CA PHE A 152 -12.76 9.35 -11.97
C PHE A 152 -13.47 10.71 -11.90
N ASP A 153 -14.56 10.80 -11.12
CA ASP A 153 -15.26 12.07 -10.86
C ASP A 153 -14.32 13.04 -10.14
N PHE A 154 -13.72 13.95 -10.91
CA PHE A 154 -12.83 15.01 -10.42
C PHE A 154 -13.45 15.75 -9.23
N ARG A 155 -14.77 15.99 -9.29
CA ARG A 155 -15.50 16.68 -8.22
C ARG A 155 -15.53 15.85 -6.95
N SER A 156 -15.83 14.55 -7.04
CA SER A 156 -15.79 13.63 -5.89
C SER A 156 -14.39 13.56 -5.26
N GLN A 157 -13.33 13.47 -6.06
CA GLN A 157 -11.96 13.43 -5.55
C GLN A 157 -11.51 14.75 -4.91
N ILE A 158 -11.78 15.90 -5.54
CA ILE A 158 -11.49 17.21 -4.94
C ILE A 158 -12.27 17.39 -3.64
N ASN A 159 -13.56 17.04 -3.62
CA ASN A 159 -14.38 17.09 -2.41
C ASN A 159 -13.83 16.18 -1.31
N ASN A 160 -13.39 14.97 -1.66
CA ASN A 160 -12.79 14.05 -0.71
C ASN A 160 -11.44 14.56 -0.21
N LEU A 161 -10.60 15.12 -1.08
CA LEU A 161 -9.32 15.73 -0.72
C LEU A 161 -9.50 16.91 0.22
N ILE A 162 -10.43 17.83 -0.09
CA ILE A 162 -10.76 18.97 0.78
C ILE A 162 -11.25 18.47 2.15
N ARG A 163 -12.16 17.49 2.18
CA ARG A 163 -12.63 16.88 3.43
C ARG A 163 -11.47 16.27 4.21
N VAL A 164 -10.60 15.51 3.56
CA VAL A 164 -9.42 14.89 4.18
C VAL A 164 -8.45 15.94 4.71
N ILE A 165 -8.22 17.05 4.00
CA ILE A 165 -7.29 18.11 4.44
C ILE A 165 -7.87 18.90 5.60
N ILE A 166 -9.14 19.30 5.53
CA ILE A 166 -9.82 19.99 6.61
C ILE A 166 -9.84 19.06 7.82
N PHE A 167 -10.26 17.80 7.64
CA PHE A 167 -10.29 16.82 8.71
C PHE A 167 -8.89 16.57 9.30
N ILE A 168 -7.87 16.29 8.50
CA ILE A 168 -6.50 16.06 9.03
C ILE A 168 -5.95 17.31 9.72
N SER A 169 -6.11 18.50 9.13
CA SER A 169 -5.54 19.73 9.68
C SER A 169 -6.24 20.16 10.97
N TYR A 170 -7.58 20.14 11.00
CA TYR A 170 -8.36 20.58 12.15
C TYR A 170 -8.48 19.49 13.22
N THR A 171 -8.72 18.22 12.86
CA THR A 171 -8.72 17.11 13.82
C THR A 171 -7.32 16.88 14.38
N GLY A 172 -6.27 17.00 13.55
CA GLY A 172 -4.88 16.94 14.00
C GLY A 172 -4.54 18.07 14.98
N SER A 173 -4.92 19.31 14.66
CA SER A 173 -4.71 20.47 15.56
C SER A 173 -5.55 20.40 16.83
N PHE A 174 -6.81 19.95 16.73
CA PHE A 174 -7.70 19.74 17.87
C PHE A 174 -7.18 18.67 18.81
N LEU A 175 -6.81 17.50 18.29
CA LEU A 175 -6.20 16.45 19.08
C LEU A 175 -4.89 16.93 19.70
N ALA A 176 -3.98 17.52 18.92
CA ALA A 176 -2.72 18.05 19.43
C ALA A 176 -2.92 19.05 20.59
N SER A 177 -3.89 19.97 20.47
CA SER A 177 -4.21 20.93 21.54
C SER A 177 -4.87 20.29 22.77
N LEU A 178 -5.77 19.31 22.58
CA LEU A 178 -6.36 18.54 23.67
C LEU A 178 -5.28 17.74 24.43
N PHE A 179 -4.32 17.17 23.70
CA PHE A 179 -3.21 16.43 24.27
C PHE A 179 -2.20 17.31 25.01
N LEU A 180 -1.85 18.49 24.47
CA LEU A 180 -1.01 19.47 25.15
C LEU A 180 -1.66 20.04 26.41
N LYS A 181 -2.99 20.13 26.46
CA LYS A 181 -3.76 20.62 27.61
C LYS A 181 -3.79 19.64 28.79
N PHE A 182 -3.90 18.34 28.53
CA PHE A 182 -4.10 17.33 29.59
C PHE A 182 -2.83 16.57 30.00
N TYR A 183 -1.80 16.55 29.15
CA TYR A 183 -0.63 15.72 29.40
C TYR A 183 0.66 16.55 29.27
N LYS A 184 1.47 16.55 30.33
CA LYS A 184 2.82 17.15 30.29
C LYS A 184 3.57 16.66 29.04
N ARG A 185 4.35 17.56 28.44
CA ARG A 185 5.20 17.41 27.24
C ARG A 185 5.83 16.03 26.99
N LYS A 186 6.18 15.29 28.04
CA LYS A 186 6.76 13.92 27.99
C LYS A 186 5.81 12.82 27.46
N TYR A 187 4.50 13.04 27.42
CA TYR A 187 3.50 12.03 27.03
C TYR A 187 2.93 12.24 25.61
N PHE A 188 3.37 13.30 24.92
CA PHE A 188 3.00 13.57 23.53
C PHE A 188 3.36 12.40 22.59
N TYR A 189 4.51 11.77 22.83
CA TYR A 189 4.91 10.57 22.10
C TYR A 189 3.93 9.42 22.34
N ILE A 190 3.57 9.12 23.60
CA ILE A 190 2.62 8.05 24.00
C ILE A 190 1.26 8.21 23.29
N THR A 191 0.85 9.45 23.09
CA THR A 191 -0.38 9.80 22.42
C THR A 191 -0.35 9.54 20.92
N ILE A 192 0.74 9.91 20.24
CA ILE A 192 0.94 9.59 18.82
C ILE A 192 0.93 8.07 18.63
N ILE A 193 1.46 7.31 19.60
CA ILE A 193 1.38 5.83 19.62
C ILE A 193 -0.08 5.39 19.65
N ALA A 194 -0.84 5.89 20.63
CA ALA A 194 -2.24 5.51 20.81
C ALA A 194 -3.08 5.87 19.58
N PHE A 195 -2.82 7.02 18.95
CA PHE A 195 -3.55 7.49 17.78
C PHE A 195 -3.17 6.76 16.49
N GLY A 196 -1.88 6.47 16.27
CA GLY A 196 -1.41 5.66 15.15
C GLY A 196 -1.97 4.24 15.21
N LEU A 197 -1.93 3.62 16.41
CA LEU A 197 -2.57 2.32 16.65
C LEU A 197 -4.10 2.40 16.44
N PHE A 198 -4.75 3.46 16.92
CA PHE A 198 -6.19 3.63 16.79
C PHE A 198 -6.65 3.77 15.34
N ILE A 199 -6.02 4.63 14.53
CA ILE A 199 -6.35 4.78 13.10
C ILE A 199 -6.16 3.45 12.38
N TYR A 200 -5.07 2.74 12.68
CA TYR A 200 -4.78 1.45 12.06
C TYR A 200 -5.84 0.40 12.39
N PHE A 201 -6.18 0.21 13.67
CA PHE A 201 -7.26 -0.69 14.07
C PHE A 201 -8.60 -0.30 13.44
N SER A 202 -8.89 1.01 13.35
CA SER A 202 -10.13 1.51 12.76
C SER A 202 -10.28 1.17 11.27
N ILE A 203 -9.17 1.18 10.50
CA ILE A 203 -9.17 0.79 9.09
C ILE A 203 -9.40 -0.72 8.95
N SER A 204 -8.75 -1.55 9.78
CA SER A 204 -9.01 -2.99 9.82
C SER A 204 -10.46 -3.32 10.20
N PHE A 205 -11.10 -2.54 11.07
CA PHE A 205 -12.50 -2.77 11.48
C PHE A 205 -13.50 -2.72 10.31
N LYS A 206 -13.26 -1.88 9.29
CA LYS A 206 -14.17 -1.78 8.13
C LYS A 206 -14.24 -3.06 7.30
N GLU A 207 -13.15 -3.82 7.25
CA GLU A 207 -13.05 -5.11 6.56
C GLU A 207 -13.64 -6.26 7.41
N MET A 208 -13.94 -6.00 8.70
CA MET A 208 -14.36 -7.02 9.67
C MET A 208 -15.80 -6.88 10.15
N GLY A 209 -16.53 -5.85 9.68
CA GLY A 209 -17.98 -5.79 9.82
C GLY A 209 -18.65 -7.02 9.21
N ASP A 210 -19.89 -7.31 9.60
CA ASP A 210 -20.62 -8.47 9.08
C ASP A 210 -20.82 -8.34 7.55
N PRO A 211 -20.25 -9.23 6.72
CA PRO A 211 -20.35 -9.15 5.27
C PRO A 211 -21.78 -9.30 4.78
N THR A 212 -22.67 -9.95 5.54
CA THR A 212 -24.07 -10.14 5.17
C THR A 212 -24.81 -8.81 5.04
N ILE A 213 -24.44 -7.80 5.84
CA ILE A 213 -24.97 -6.43 5.74
C ILE A 213 -24.63 -5.81 4.38
N ALA A 214 -23.48 -6.16 3.79
CA ALA A 214 -23.05 -5.73 2.47
C ALA A 214 -23.58 -6.61 1.32
N GLY A 215 -24.48 -7.57 1.62
CA GLY A 215 -25.12 -8.46 0.66
C GLY A 215 -24.26 -9.64 0.24
N TYR A 216 -23.32 -10.10 1.08
CA TYR A 216 -22.61 -11.36 0.86
C TYR A 216 -23.41 -12.54 1.43
N GLU A 217 -23.40 -13.66 0.72
CA GLU A 217 -24.00 -14.92 1.13
C GLU A 217 -22.93 -15.87 1.68
N ARG A 218 -23.31 -16.79 2.57
CA ARG A 218 -22.39 -17.82 3.06
C ARG A 218 -22.34 -18.98 2.08
N ILE A 219 -21.14 -19.50 1.82
CA ILE A 219 -20.97 -20.76 1.08
C ILE A 219 -21.29 -21.92 2.03
N ASP A 220 -22.11 -22.85 1.59
CA ASP A 220 -22.30 -24.14 2.27
C ASP A 220 -21.07 -25.04 2.02
N PRO A 221 -20.25 -25.34 3.05
CA PRO A 221 -19.04 -26.14 2.86
C PRO A 221 -19.32 -27.54 2.32
N THR A 222 -20.52 -28.09 2.55
CA THR A 222 -20.88 -29.44 2.08
C THR A 222 -20.93 -29.55 0.55
N THR A 223 -21.02 -28.42 -0.14
CA THR A 223 -21.02 -28.32 -1.61
C THR A 223 -19.61 -28.34 -2.22
N LEU A 224 -18.56 -28.31 -1.39
CA LEU A 224 -17.16 -28.24 -1.83
C LEU A 224 -16.50 -29.62 -1.85
N ASP A 225 -15.34 -29.75 -2.50
CA ASP A 225 -14.58 -31.00 -2.50
C ASP A 225 -14.18 -31.42 -1.08
N ILE A 226 -14.14 -32.73 -0.81
CA ILE A 226 -13.86 -33.29 0.52
C ILE A 226 -12.55 -32.76 1.11
N GLN A 227 -11.49 -32.65 0.30
CA GLN A 227 -10.20 -32.10 0.74
C GLN A 227 -10.30 -30.63 1.18
N ILE A 228 -11.15 -29.84 0.52
CA ILE A 228 -11.41 -28.45 0.87
C ILE A 228 -12.24 -28.39 2.17
N GLN A 229 -13.23 -29.27 2.34
CA GLN A 229 -14.01 -29.37 3.58
C GLN A 229 -13.13 -29.69 4.80
N GLU A 230 -12.21 -30.64 4.64
CA GLU A 230 -11.23 -30.98 5.67
C GLU A 230 -10.29 -29.80 5.97
N ALA A 231 -9.85 -29.08 4.95
CA ALA A 231 -9.01 -27.89 5.11
C ALA A 231 -9.74 -26.76 5.86
N ILE A 232 -11.01 -26.51 5.53
CA ILE A 232 -11.87 -25.52 6.23
C ILE A 232 -11.96 -25.86 7.72
N THR A 233 -12.17 -27.14 8.03
CA THR A 233 -12.25 -27.64 9.40
C THR A 233 -10.92 -27.43 10.14
N LYS A 234 -9.78 -27.81 9.52
CA LYS A 234 -8.43 -27.60 10.08
C LYS A 234 -8.11 -26.13 10.31
N CYS A 235 -8.61 -25.23 9.46
CA CYS A 235 -8.38 -23.80 9.59
C CYS A 235 -9.23 -23.13 10.69
N GLU A 236 -10.18 -23.86 11.30
CA GLU A 236 -11.16 -23.34 12.26
C GLU A 236 -12.00 -22.18 11.65
N LEU A 237 -12.34 -22.26 10.36
CA LEU A 237 -13.10 -21.24 9.63
C LEU A 237 -14.62 -21.31 9.86
N GLY A 238 -15.13 -22.48 10.24
CA GLY A 238 -16.58 -22.72 10.30
C GLY A 238 -17.27 -22.38 8.97
N ASN A 239 -18.37 -21.62 9.05
CA ASN A 239 -19.13 -21.16 7.88
C ASN A 239 -18.78 -19.73 7.46
N ASP A 240 -17.62 -19.19 7.87
CA ASP A 240 -17.19 -17.82 7.56
C ASP A 240 -16.49 -17.71 6.19
N ILE A 241 -17.09 -18.32 5.18
CA ILE A 241 -16.72 -18.16 3.77
C ILE A 241 -17.89 -17.45 3.09
N PHE A 242 -17.61 -16.25 2.60
CA PHE A 242 -18.60 -15.34 2.07
C PHE A 242 -18.41 -15.14 0.57
N VAL A 243 -19.52 -15.13 -0.16
CA VAL A 243 -19.54 -14.95 -1.61
C VAL A 243 -20.50 -13.85 -1.99
N LYS A 244 -20.09 -13.04 -2.97
CA LYS A 244 -20.98 -12.14 -3.69
C LYS A 244 -20.88 -12.41 -5.18
N ARG A 245 -21.94 -13.01 -5.74
CA ARG A 245 -22.00 -13.42 -7.15
C ARG A 245 -22.38 -12.28 -8.10
N THR A 246 -22.89 -11.18 -7.57
CA THR A 246 -23.44 -10.06 -8.35
C THR A 246 -22.81 -8.72 -7.97
N GLY A 247 -22.40 -7.94 -8.97
CA GLY A 247 -22.26 -6.49 -8.83
C GLY A 247 -20.86 -5.89 -8.74
N SER A 248 -19.77 -6.68 -8.82
CA SER A 248 -18.41 -6.12 -8.94
C SER A 248 -17.76 -6.53 -10.27
N PHE A 249 -17.21 -5.54 -10.99
CA PHE A 249 -16.46 -5.75 -12.25
C PHE A 249 -15.07 -6.34 -12.02
N PHE A 250 -14.62 -6.40 -10.76
CA PHE A 250 -13.28 -6.85 -10.39
C PHE A 250 -13.32 -8.26 -9.82
N THR A 251 -12.39 -9.11 -10.23
CA THR A 251 -12.14 -10.43 -9.64
C THR A 251 -11.38 -10.24 -8.32
N ASN A 252 -11.99 -10.50 -7.17
CA ASN A 252 -11.30 -10.37 -5.89
C ASN A 252 -11.59 -11.52 -4.93
N ALA A 253 -10.53 -12.02 -4.29
CA ALA A 253 -10.60 -12.98 -3.21
C ALA A 253 -9.62 -12.53 -2.15
N PHE A 254 -9.99 -12.63 -0.87
CA PHE A 254 -9.08 -12.33 0.20
C PHE A 254 -9.48 -13.02 1.51
N PHE A 255 -8.44 -13.37 2.28
CA PHE A 255 -8.52 -13.80 3.66
C PHE A 255 -8.42 -12.61 4.63
N ALA A 256 -9.28 -12.59 5.64
CA ALA A 256 -9.26 -11.61 6.73
C ALA A 256 -9.21 -12.30 8.10
N ILE A 257 -8.42 -11.74 9.02
CA ILE A 257 -8.23 -12.27 10.38
C ILE A 257 -8.10 -11.16 11.42
N ASN A 258 -8.67 -11.39 12.61
CA ASN A 258 -8.31 -10.73 13.87
C ASN A 258 -8.14 -11.76 14.98
N PHE A 259 -8.02 -11.30 16.23
CA PHE A 259 -7.86 -12.15 17.40
C PHE A 259 -9.04 -13.09 17.67
N VAL A 260 -10.21 -12.86 17.08
CA VAL A 260 -11.46 -13.58 17.38
C VAL A 260 -12.01 -14.37 16.18
N THR A 261 -11.83 -13.85 14.97
CA THR A 261 -12.51 -14.33 13.76
C THR A 261 -11.54 -14.45 12.60
N LYS A 262 -11.77 -15.48 11.79
CA LYS A 262 -11.15 -15.72 10.48
C LYS A 262 -12.27 -15.78 9.44
N ARG A 263 -12.07 -15.19 8.27
CA ARG A 263 -13.04 -15.31 7.18
C ARG A 263 -12.38 -15.23 5.81
N ILE A 264 -13.03 -15.83 4.83
CA ILE A 264 -12.66 -15.73 3.41
C ILE A 264 -13.78 -15.01 2.68
N ILE A 265 -13.45 -14.03 1.85
CA ILE A 265 -14.40 -13.29 1.02
C ILE A 265 -14.04 -13.49 -0.45
N LEU A 266 -15.02 -13.93 -1.24
CA LEU A 266 -14.93 -14.11 -2.68
C LEU A 266 -15.93 -13.18 -3.37
N ASP A 267 -15.46 -12.34 -4.29
CA ASP A 267 -16.27 -11.32 -4.97
C ASP A 267 -16.03 -11.30 -6.49
N GLY A 268 -17.11 -10.97 -7.19
CA GLY A 268 -17.08 -10.51 -8.58
C GLY A 268 -16.96 -11.60 -9.62
N GLU A 269 -16.11 -11.35 -10.62
CA GLU A 269 -16.06 -12.19 -11.82
C GLU A 269 -15.49 -13.60 -11.60
N ILE A 270 -15.03 -13.94 -10.38
CA ILE A 270 -14.57 -15.29 -10.03
C ILE A 270 -15.59 -16.35 -10.44
N PHE A 271 -16.88 -16.04 -10.30
CA PHE A 271 -17.99 -16.98 -10.53
C PHE A 271 -18.53 -16.98 -11.97
N LYS A 272 -17.98 -16.16 -12.88
CA LYS A 272 -18.42 -16.12 -14.30
C LYS A 272 -17.85 -17.28 -15.14
N GLY A 273 -17.37 -18.36 -14.52
CA GLY A 273 -16.86 -19.57 -15.18
C GLY A 273 -15.48 -19.44 -15.84
N LYS A 274 -14.86 -18.25 -15.81
CA LYS A 274 -13.52 -18.01 -16.37
C LYS A 274 -12.38 -18.47 -15.43
N TYR A 275 -12.63 -18.50 -14.13
CA TYR A 275 -11.64 -18.81 -13.10
C TYR A 275 -12.04 -20.06 -12.33
N SER A 276 -11.07 -20.79 -11.79
CA SER A 276 -11.36 -21.90 -10.88
C SER A 276 -11.57 -21.36 -9.47
N THR A 277 -12.83 -21.33 -9.03
CA THR A 277 -13.19 -20.99 -7.65
C THR A 277 -12.50 -21.92 -6.64
N GLN A 278 -12.38 -23.22 -6.95
CA GLN A 278 -11.71 -24.18 -6.07
C GLN A 278 -10.21 -23.89 -5.92
N GLY A 279 -9.53 -23.55 -7.02
CA GLY A 279 -8.11 -23.17 -6.98
C GLY A 279 -7.87 -21.92 -6.15
N ILE A 280 -8.68 -20.88 -6.38
CA ILE A 280 -8.60 -19.61 -5.63
C ILE A 280 -8.94 -19.83 -4.15
N LEU A 281 -10.02 -20.55 -3.85
CA LEU A 281 -10.40 -20.86 -2.46
C LEU A 281 -9.32 -21.65 -1.73
N SER A 282 -8.68 -22.60 -2.42
CA SER A 282 -7.58 -23.39 -1.84
C SER A 282 -6.37 -22.53 -1.49
N HIS A 283 -6.07 -21.50 -2.31
CA HIS A 283 -5.06 -20.50 -1.99
C HIS A 283 -5.45 -19.66 -0.75
N GLU A 284 -6.68 -19.15 -0.69
CA GLU A 284 -7.17 -18.39 0.48
C GLU A 284 -7.19 -19.23 1.77
N LEU A 285 -7.46 -20.54 1.66
CA LEU A 285 -7.35 -21.47 2.79
C LEU A 285 -5.91 -21.63 3.27
N GLY A 286 -4.94 -21.53 2.36
CA GLY A 286 -3.52 -21.47 2.73
C GLY A 286 -3.21 -20.25 3.61
N HIS A 287 -3.77 -19.08 3.29
CA HIS A 287 -3.69 -17.92 4.17
C HIS A 287 -4.41 -18.14 5.51
N ALA A 288 -5.56 -18.83 5.50
CA ALA A 288 -6.27 -19.14 6.74
C ALA A 288 -5.51 -20.09 7.67
N MET A 289 -4.80 -21.06 7.09
CA MET A 289 -3.93 -21.98 7.80
C MET A 289 -2.77 -21.24 8.47
N ASP A 290 -2.13 -20.33 7.74
CA ASP A 290 -1.03 -19.50 8.25
C ASP A 290 -1.52 -18.23 8.97
N GLY A 291 -2.83 -18.07 9.17
CA GLY A 291 -3.45 -16.80 9.56
C GLY A 291 -2.91 -16.23 10.86
N ARG A 292 -2.64 -17.08 11.86
CA ARG A 292 -2.04 -16.63 13.14
C ARG A 292 -0.64 -16.07 12.91
N ASN A 293 0.20 -16.73 12.10
CA ASN A 293 1.54 -16.25 11.76
C ASN A 293 1.49 -14.94 10.98
N ILE A 294 0.54 -14.80 10.04
CA ILE A 294 0.29 -13.56 9.30
C ILE A 294 -0.09 -12.44 10.28
N LEU A 295 -1.01 -12.70 11.21
CA LEU A 295 -1.44 -11.72 12.22
C LEU A 295 -0.28 -11.30 13.13
N PHE A 296 0.49 -12.25 13.66
CA PHE A 296 1.66 -11.96 14.48
C PHE A 296 2.72 -11.17 13.70
N ALA A 297 3.04 -11.58 12.48
CA ALA A 297 4.02 -10.88 11.64
C ALA A 297 3.60 -9.44 11.35
N LYS A 298 2.31 -9.22 11.01
CA LYS A 298 1.74 -7.88 10.82
C LYS A 298 1.87 -7.05 12.09
N ILE A 299 1.40 -7.56 13.24
CA ILE A 299 1.50 -6.84 14.53
C ILE A 299 2.95 -6.52 14.89
N THR A 300 3.86 -7.48 14.75
CA THR A 300 5.29 -7.28 15.03
C THR A 300 5.89 -6.23 14.12
N LEU A 301 5.59 -6.26 12.83
CA LEU A 301 6.11 -5.29 11.88
C LEU A 301 5.55 -3.89 12.15
N GLU A 302 4.27 -3.77 12.52
CA GLU A 302 3.68 -2.50 12.93
C GLU A 302 4.33 -1.94 14.19
N ILE A 303 4.54 -2.78 15.22
CA ILE A 303 5.25 -2.38 16.44
C ILE A 303 6.68 -1.92 16.11
N LEU A 304 7.40 -2.65 15.26
CA LEU A 304 8.76 -2.31 14.88
C LEU A 304 8.81 -1.02 14.06
N SER A 305 7.90 -0.86 13.10
CA SER A 305 7.69 0.35 12.31
C SER A 305 7.45 1.54 13.23
N PHE A 306 6.59 1.35 14.21
CA PHE A 306 6.27 2.34 15.20
C PHE A 306 7.48 2.73 16.08
N VAL A 307 8.24 1.75 16.59
CA VAL A 307 9.49 1.99 17.35
C VAL A 307 10.53 2.72 16.49
N PHE A 308 10.66 2.33 15.22
CA PHE A 308 11.56 2.98 14.27
C PHE A 308 11.17 4.46 14.06
N ILE A 309 9.87 4.75 13.93
CA ILE A 309 9.37 6.12 13.82
C ILE A 309 9.70 6.93 15.06
N LEU A 310 9.47 6.40 16.27
CA LEU A 310 9.81 7.09 17.51
C LEU A 310 11.30 7.43 17.58
N PHE A 311 12.15 6.44 17.26
CA PHE A 311 13.59 6.63 17.22
C PHE A 311 13.98 7.70 16.20
N PHE A 312 13.40 7.65 15.00
CA PHE A 312 13.64 8.62 13.93
C PHE A 312 13.21 10.03 14.34
N VAL A 313 12.02 10.20 14.91
CA VAL A 313 11.49 11.47 15.38
C VAL A 313 12.35 12.04 16.51
N ASP A 314 12.69 11.25 17.52
CA ASP A 314 13.52 11.76 18.63
C ASP A 314 14.93 12.13 18.18
N CYS A 315 15.57 11.29 17.35
CA CYS A 315 16.91 11.55 16.84
C CYS A 315 16.98 12.75 15.87
N LEU A 316 15.95 12.95 15.03
CA LEU A 316 15.98 13.97 13.97
C LEU A 316 15.30 15.28 14.35
N VAL A 317 14.15 15.21 15.03
CA VAL A 317 13.42 16.44 15.37
C VAL A 317 14.18 17.24 16.39
N SER A 318 14.75 16.59 17.41
CA SER A 318 15.45 17.28 18.51
C SER A 318 16.60 18.16 18.04
N LYS A 319 17.12 17.95 16.81
CA LYS A 319 18.36 18.56 16.35
C LYS A 319 18.29 19.28 15.00
N TYR A 320 17.36 18.93 14.09
CA TYR A 320 17.39 19.42 12.71
C TYR A 320 16.06 20.05 12.22
N PHE A 321 14.94 19.68 12.83
CA PHE A 321 13.60 20.02 12.32
C PHE A 321 12.85 21.09 13.12
N VAL A 322 13.42 21.58 14.23
CA VAL A 322 12.82 22.68 15.01
C VAL A 322 12.97 24.01 14.25
N ASP A 323 11.85 24.69 14.05
CA ASP A 323 11.84 26.11 13.66
C ASP A 323 11.90 26.99 14.92
N GLU A 324 12.61 28.11 14.86
CA GLU A 324 12.82 28.99 16.04
C GLU A 324 11.49 29.54 16.59
N ASN A 325 10.45 29.62 15.76
CA ASN A 325 9.14 30.16 16.11
C ASN A 325 8.07 29.09 16.41
N VAL A 326 8.41 27.79 16.32
CA VAL A 326 7.49 26.65 16.48
C VAL A 326 7.97 25.78 17.63
N SER A 327 7.06 25.29 18.49
CA SER A 327 7.49 24.37 19.55
C SER A 327 8.09 23.09 18.99
N ARG A 328 9.07 22.51 19.70
CA ARG A 328 9.65 21.20 19.37
C ARG A 328 8.58 20.12 19.12
N ASP A 329 7.47 20.17 19.86
CA ASP A 329 6.40 19.17 19.77
C ASP A 329 5.59 19.34 18.47
N CYS A 330 5.27 20.58 18.09
CA CYS A 330 4.62 20.86 16.80
C CYS A 330 5.53 20.51 15.62
N SER A 331 6.83 20.84 15.69
CA SER A 331 7.80 20.38 14.69
C SER A 331 7.89 18.84 14.62
N SER A 332 7.74 18.15 15.76
CA SER A 332 7.74 16.68 15.80
C SER A 332 6.50 16.09 15.15
N ALA A 333 5.34 16.71 15.38
CA ALA A 333 4.07 16.30 14.79
C ALA A 333 4.10 16.41 13.25
N VAL A 334 4.62 17.51 12.70
CA VAL A 334 4.75 17.64 11.24
C VAL A 334 5.77 16.68 10.67
N LEU A 335 6.90 16.43 11.34
CA LEU A 335 7.82 15.40 10.87
C LEU A 335 7.17 14.01 10.88
N PHE A 336 6.36 13.70 11.89
CA PHE A 336 5.59 12.46 11.96
C PHE A 336 4.58 12.36 10.80
N LEU A 337 3.82 13.42 10.52
CA LEU A 337 2.89 13.45 9.39
C LEU A 337 3.61 13.35 8.04
N PHE A 338 4.77 13.98 7.91
CA PHE A 338 5.65 13.86 6.75
C PHE A 338 6.13 12.41 6.59
N TYR A 339 6.53 11.77 7.69
CA TYR A 339 6.93 10.39 7.70
C TYR A 339 5.81 9.47 7.20
N LEU A 340 4.61 9.59 7.77
CA LEU A 340 3.44 8.80 7.37
C LEU A 340 3.10 8.99 5.88
N SER A 341 3.26 10.20 5.37
CA SER A 341 2.91 10.54 3.99
C SER A 341 3.94 10.03 2.97
N TYR A 342 5.22 9.95 3.35
CA TYR A 342 6.31 9.79 2.38
C TYR A 342 7.41 8.80 2.77
N PHE A 343 7.76 8.66 4.04
CA PHE A 343 8.83 7.75 4.49
C PHE A 343 8.34 6.36 4.89
N HIS A 344 7.04 6.16 5.09
CA HIS A 344 6.47 4.83 5.32
C HIS A 344 6.88 3.82 4.24
N VAL A 345 7.20 4.29 3.02
CA VAL A 345 7.75 3.47 1.94
C VAL A 345 9.01 2.70 2.35
N CYS A 346 9.85 3.23 3.25
CA CYS A 346 11.06 2.55 3.72
C CYS A 346 10.77 1.28 4.55
N LEU A 347 9.57 1.14 5.10
CA LEU A 347 9.14 -0.06 5.83
C LEU A 347 8.47 -1.09 4.93
N LYS A 348 8.04 -0.68 3.73
CA LYS A 348 7.36 -1.56 2.77
C LYS A 348 8.17 -2.81 2.38
N PRO A 349 9.50 -2.76 2.18
CA PRO A 349 10.26 -3.95 1.78
C PRO A 349 10.08 -5.13 2.75
N MET A 350 10.11 -4.88 4.06
CA MET A 350 9.90 -5.95 5.05
C MET A 350 8.49 -6.53 4.97
N ASN A 351 7.47 -5.66 4.84
CA ASN A 351 6.08 -6.09 4.69
C ASN A 351 5.88 -6.90 3.40
N ASN A 352 6.49 -6.44 2.32
CA ASN A 352 6.40 -7.02 0.99
C ASN A 352 7.05 -8.40 0.94
N ILE A 353 8.25 -8.55 1.49
CA ILE A 353 8.93 -9.85 1.59
C ILE A 353 8.09 -10.84 2.40
N LEU A 354 7.57 -10.42 3.57
CA LEU A 354 6.71 -11.28 4.38
C LEU A 354 5.44 -11.69 3.62
N SER A 355 4.78 -10.72 2.96
CA SER A 355 3.59 -10.98 2.16
C SER A 355 3.88 -11.99 1.04
N GLN A 356 4.99 -11.82 0.32
CA GLN A 356 5.43 -12.75 -0.73
C GLN A 356 5.73 -14.16 -0.20
N ILE A 357 6.33 -14.29 0.98
CA ILE A 357 6.53 -15.59 1.63
C ILE A 357 5.18 -16.27 1.90
N PHE A 358 4.20 -15.52 2.42
CA PHE A 358 2.86 -16.06 2.68
C PHE A 358 2.11 -16.43 1.40
N GLU A 359 2.31 -15.72 0.29
CA GLU A 359 1.78 -16.12 -1.02
C GLU A 359 2.33 -17.46 -1.48
N PHE A 360 3.65 -17.67 -1.41
CA PHE A 360 4.26 -18.96 -1.78
C PHE A 360 3.81 -20.11 -0.87
N ARG A 361 3.59 -19.85 0.42
CA ARG A 361 3.05 -20.85 1.35
C ARG A 361 1.60 -21.18 1.03
N ALA A 362 0.79 -20.19 0.70
CA ALA A 362 -0.59 -20.38 0.28
C ALA A 362 -0.68 -21.17 -1.04
N ASP A 363 0.18 -20.86 -2.00
CA ASP A 363 0.36 -21.59 -3.24
C ASP A 363 0.78 -23.05 -3.01
N SER A 364 1.74 -23.30 -2.10
CA SER A 364 2.15 -24.65 -1.70
C SER A 364 1.02 -25.40 -1.00
N PHE A 365 0.20 -24.72 -0.21
CA PHE A 365 -0.97 -25.31 0.45
C PHE A 365 -2.02 -25.72 -0.58
N ALA A 366 -2.33 -24.87 -1.57
CA ALA A 366 -3.19 -25.23 -2.68
C ALA A 366 -2.65 -26.43 -3.49
N LYS A 367 -1.32 -26.52 -3.67
CA LYS A 367 -0.67 -27.71 -4.26
C LYS A 367 -0.90 -28.97 -3.43
N SER A 368 -0.83 -28.88 -2.10
CA SER A 368 -1.11 -30.00 -1.19
C SER A 368 -2.55 -30.52 -1.24
N LEU A 369 -3.49 -29.67 -1.68
CA LEU A 369 -4.89 -30.04 -1.94
C LEU A 369 -5.14 -30.48 -3.40
N SER A 370 -4.08 -30.74 -4.18
CA SER A 370 -4.18 -31.05 -5.61
C SER A 370 -4.84 -29.96 -6.47
N GLN A 371 -4.84 -28.70 -6.01
CA GLN A 371 -5.52 -27.58 -6.66
C GLN A 371 -4.56 -26.60 -7.38
N HIS A 372 -3.28 -26.99 -7.55
CA HIS A 372 -2.26 -26.17 -8.22
C HIS A 372 -2.55 -25.92 -9.70
N ILE A 373 -3.04 -26.90 -10.47
CA ILE A 373 -3.37 -26.70 -11.90
C ILE A 373 -4.57 -25.75 -12.09
N PRO A 374 -5.71 -25.93 -11.37
CA PRO A 374 -6.82 -24.98 -11.44
C PRO A 374 -6.43 -23.56 -10.98
N LEU A 375 -5.60 -23.46 -9.95
CA LEU A 375 -5.04 -22.18 -9.49
C LEU A 375 -4.12 -21.56 -10.55
N ALA A 376 -3.23 -22.35 -11.18
CA ALA A 376 -2.33 -21.91 -12.23
C ALA A 376 -3.07 -21.24 -13.39
N ASN A 377 -4.12 -21.89 -13.88
CA ASN A 377 -4.96 -21.37 -14.96
C ASN A 377 -5.65 -20.06 -14.53
N SER A 378 -6.11 -19.98 -13.29
CA SER A 378 -6.77 -18.78 -12.75
C SER A 378 -5.80 -17.59 -12.68
N LEU A 379 -4.61 -17.79 -12.09
CA LEU A 379 -3.56 -16.78 -12.00
C LEU A 379 -3.13 -16.30 -13.39
N PHE A 380 -2.92 -17.23 -14.32
CA PHE A 380 -2.55 -16.91 -15.69
C PHE A 380 -3.60 -16.02 -16.37
N LEU A 381 -4.90 -16.35 -16.25
CA LEU A 381 -5.98 -15.53 -16.81
C LEU A 381 -6.20 -14.20 -16.07
N ILE A 382 -5.87 -14.12 -14.78
CA ILE A 382 -5.88 -12.88 -13.99
C ILE A 382 -4.80 -11.91 -14.46
N SER A 383 -3.61 -12.43 -14.84
CA SER A 383 -2.49 -11.61 -15.32
C SER A 383 -2.87 -10.73 -16.51
N PHE A 384 -3.85 -11.14 -17.30
CA PHE A 384 -4.25 -10.46 -18.54
C PHE A 384 -4.81 -9.05 -18.30
N THR A 385 -5.24 -8.73 -17.09
CA THR A 385 -5.89 -7.45 -16.78
C THR A 385 -5.40 -6.80 -15.49
N LYS A 386 -4.74 -7.53 -14.58
CA LYS A 386 -4.33 -7.00 -13.28
C LYS A 386 -2.94 -6.39 -13.27
N GLU A 387 -1.94 -7.14 -13.74
CA GLU A 387 -0.53 -6.78 -13.57
C GLU A 387 0.36 -7.44 -14.62
N PRO A 388 1.55 -6.88 -14.89
CA PRO A 388 2.53 -7.55 -15.74
C PRO A 388 2.87 -8.94 -15.21
N PHE A 389 2.98 -9.90 -16.12
CA PHE A 389 3.24 -11.30 -15.77
C PHE A 389 4.61 -11.52 -15.10
N VAL A 390 5.59 -10.68 -15.43
CA VAL A 390 6.95 -10.69 -14.86
C VAL A 390 7.27 -9.34 -14.22
N SER A 391 8.20 -9.34 -13.28
CA SER A 391 8.78 -8.13 -12.69
C SER A 391 10.26 -8.35 -12.37
N SER A 392 11.05 -7.28 -12.26
CA SER A 392 12.44 -7.50 -11.83
C SER A 392 12.48 -7.93 -10.36
N LYS A 393 13.44 -8.81 -10.02
CA LYS A 393 13.58 -9.33 -8.65
C LYS A 393 13.81 -8.22 -7.62
N LEU A 394 14.62 -7.22 -7.97
CA LEU A 394 14.95 -6.10 -7.08
C LEU A 394 13.71 -5.26 -6.78
N TYR A 395 12.97 -4.89 -7.83
CA TYR A 395 11.76 -4.09 -7.66
C TYR A 395 10.67 -4.87 -6.93
N SER A 396 10.45 -6.14 -7.32
CA SER A 396 9.48 -7.03 -6.70
C SER A 396 9.73 -7.16 -5.19
N ALA A 397 10.97 -7.46 -4.77
CA ALA A 397 11.31 -7.61 -3.35
C ALA A 397 11.08 -6.32 -2.54
N LEU A 398 11.26 -5.14 -3.14
CA LEU A 398 11.15 -3.87 -2.43
C LEU A 398 9.72 -3.32 -2.43
N LEU A 399 8.97 -3.46 -3.52
CA LEU A 399 7.77 -2.66 -3.78
C LEU A 399 6.50 -3.46 -4.09
N TYR A 400 6.58 -4.75 -4.41
CA TYR A 400 5.40 -5.59 -4.65
C TYR A 400 4.93 -6.35 -3.42
N THR A 401 3.62 -6.38 -3.21
CA THR A 401 2.98 -7.19 -2.16
C THR A 401 2.91 -8.67 -2.54
N HIS A 402 2.83 -8.99 -3.83
CA HIS A 402 2.78 -10.36 -4.35
C HIS A 402 4.01 -10.66 -5.23
N PRO A 403 4.49 -11.91 -5.25
CA PRO A 403 5.50 -12.32 -6.23
C PRO A 403 4.90 -12.23 -7.63
N SER A 404 5.74 -12.11 -8.66
CA SER A 404 5.24 -12.11 -10.03
C SER A 404 4.50 -13.42 -10.32
N ILE A 405 3.45 -13.36 -11.14
CA ILE A 405 2.69 -14.55 -11.51
C ILE A 405 3.61 -15.58 -12.16
N TYR A 406 4.58 -15.13 -12.96
CA TYR A 406 5.64 -15.99 -13.49
C TYR A 406 6.39 -16.78 -12.39
N ASP A 407 6.87 -16.09 -11.35
CA ASP A 407 7.61 -16.73 -10.24
C ASP A 407 6.74 -17.72 -9.46
N ARG A 408 5.44 -17.42 -9.29
CA ARG A 408 4.46 -18.30 -8.64
C ARG A 408 4.24 -19.57 -9.46
N LEU A 409 3.96 -19.43 -10.75
CA LEU A 409 3.67 -20.57 -11.63
C LEU A 409 4.89 -21.49 -11.81
N LYS A 410 6.11 -20.96 -11.78
CA LYS A 410 7.34 -21.77 -11.78
C LYS A 410 7.45 -22.73 -10.58
N LYS A 411 6.72 -22.48 -9.49
CA LYS A 411 6.70 -23.35 -8.30
C LYS A 411 5.60 -24.42 -8.33
N PHE A 412 4.74 -24.41 -9.36
CA PHE A 412 3.65 -25.37 -9.48
C PHE A 412 4.02 -26.67 -10.16
N ASP A 413 5.04 -26.68 -11.01
CA ASP A 413 5.76 -27.92 -11.33
C ASP A 413 6.45 -28.44 -10.07
#